data_AF-A0A423IF87-F1
#
_entry.id   AF-A0A423IF87-F1
#
_cell.length_a   1.000
_cell.length_b   1.000
_cell.length_c   1.000
_cell.angle_alpha   90.00
_cell.angle_beta   90.00
_cell.angle_gamma   90.00
#
_symmetry.space_group_name_H-M   'P 1'
#
loop_
_entity.id
_entity.type
_entity.pdbx_description
1 polymer ?
#
loop_
_entity_poly.entity_id
_entity_poly.type
_entity_poly.pdbx_seq_one_letter_code
_entity_poly.pdbx_strand_id
1 'polypeptide(L)'
;MPHQTVFALPVSRNIAGDLDKSFAANGKTQVYFAGSTSSIANSVEIDPNGRVLVAATVGMRDGNCFGLARLLADGSADLTFGLNGSVIGQFQRGHEAMAGKVHVLANGHLLVAGLHYENAHRTLPALALFDSQGHPVEHFGDNGRCVVRLPGNLSQGMRDLWLPPGVPGAEACDVQVQADGRILLLANHHFELADHVGLLIRLTRQGELDTSFNGRGFVIVRHLLMNSWLSSLMVQRDGRIMVGGSINFPEEGLLARYHPDGRLDDTFAVDGFMTFRAEERGAQVSQIIEQDNGDLQCFGSSRDPMHCLAFKVHGNGRPDTHCNSGHPQLLKIGRSGCQWTAARRLSDGRVMAVGATIGGVEADFLLARYLPGGQLDPGFAEGTCWVRTRLGRSLDTATSVAAQADGRIVVGGYSLDGNYKAVVVRYLG
;
A
#
# COMPACT_ATOMS: atom_id res chain seq x y z
N MET A 1 38.49 -51.99 -1.60
CA MET A 1 37.51 -51.01 -1.06
C MET A 1 37.31 -49.95 -2.12
N PRO A 2 36.09 -49.71 -2.63
CA PRO A 2 35.88 -48.63 -3.58
C PRO A 2 35.74 -47.31 -2.82
N HIS A 3 36.52 -46.31 -3.23
CA HIS A 3 36.37 -44.93 -2.76
C HIS A 3 35.03 -44.38 -3.27
N GLN A 4 34.05 -44.21 -2.38
CA GLN A 4 32.87 -43.41 -2.67
C GLN A 4 33.25 -41.94 -2.60
N THR A 5 33.45 -41.31 -3.75
CA THR A 5 33.56 -39.86 -3.86
C THR A 5 32.15 -39.29 -3.69
N VAL A 6 31.85 -38.81 -2.48
CA VAL A 6 30.61 -38.08 -2.20
C VAL A 6 30.69 -36.74 -2.94
N PHE A 7 29.90 -36.59 -4.00
CA PHE A 7 29.62 -35.28 -4.56
C PHE A 7 28.80 -34.50 -3.53
N ALA A 8 29.45 -33.58 -2.83
CA ALA A 8 28.73 -32.56 -2.07
C ALA A 8 27.95 -31.72 -3.07
N LEU A 9 26.62 -31.83 -3.05
CA LEU A 9 25.75 -30.88 -3.74
C LEU A 9 26.08 -29.48 -3.21
N PRO A 10 26.21 -28.45 -4.08
CA PRO A 10 26.46 -27.10 -3.60
C PRO A 10 25.33 -26.70 -2.65
N VAL A 11 25.70 -26.32 -1.43
CA VAL A 11 24.77 -25.71 -0.47
C VAL A 11 24.12 -24.52 -1.19
N SER A 12 22.79 -24.51 -1.31
CA SER A 12 22.08 -23.36 -1.86
C SER A 12 22.45 -22.15 -1.01
N ARG A 13 23.20 -21.22 -1.60
CA ARG A 13 23.57 -19.97 -0.94
C ARG A 13 22.29 -19.16 -0.79
N ASN A 14 21.88 -18.91 0.45
CA ASN A 14 20.73 -18.07 0.76
C ASN A 14 21.18 -16.62 0.68
N ILE A 15 20.73 -15.90 -0.36
CA ILE A 15 21.15 -14.52 -0.61
C ILE A 15 19.96 -13.59 -0.36
N ALA A 16 20.23 -12.44 0.24
CA ALA A 16 19.23 -11.37 0.39
C ALA A 16 18.66 -10.97 -0.98
N GLY A 17 17.35 -11.07 -1.13
CA GLY A 17 16.64 -10.86 -2.39
C GLY A 17 16.28 -12.15 -3.14
N ASP A 18 16.77 -13.32 -2.72
CA ASP A 18 16.30 -14.59 -3.25
C ASP A 18 14.90 -14.93 -2.75
N LEU A 19 14.14 -15.69 -3.55
CA LEU A 19 12.91 -16.32 -3.10
C LEU A 19 13.18 -17.28 -1.94
N ASP A 20 12.42 -17.15 -0.87
CA ASP A 20 12.49 -18.08 0.26
C ASP A 20 11.78 -19.39 -0.08
N LYS A 21 12.54 -20.38 -0.51
CA LYS A 21 12.04 -21.69 -0.94
C LYS A 21 11.29 -22.46 0.16
N SER A 22 11.42 -22.06 1.44
CA SER A 22 10.66 -22.66 2.55
C SER A 22 9.21 -22.18 2.65
N PHE A 23 8.83 -21.13 1.92
CA PHE A 23 7.48 -20.59 1.91
C PHE A 23 6.63 -21.25 0.82
N ALA A 24 5.53 -21.88 1.21
CA ALA A 24 4.53 -22.48 0.32
C ALA A 24 5.17 -23.25 -0.86
N ALA A 25 4.81 -22.91 -2.10
CA ALA A 25 5.33 -23.56 -3.30
C ALA A 25 6.60 -22.85 -3.81
N ASN A 26 7.73 -23.08 -3.14
CA ASN A 26 9.06 -22.53 -3.49
C ASN A 26 9.12 -21.00 -3.48
N GLY A 27 8.63 -20.36 -2.42
CA GLY A 27 8.68 -18.90 -2.24
C GLY A 27 7.42 -18.17 -2.68
N LYS A 28 6.42 -18.87 -3.22
CA LYS A 28 5.20 -18.25 -3.74
C LYS A 28 3.95 -19.06 -3.41
N THR A 29 2.84 -18.34 -3.28
CA THR A 29 1.51 -18.92 -3.12
C THR A 29 0.46 -18.08 -3.82
N GLN A 30 -0.60 -18.72 -4.30
CA GLN A 30 -1.78 -18.05 -4.82
C GLN A 30 -2.82 -17.99 -3.71
N VAL A 31 -3.44 -16.83 -3.51
CA VAL A 31 -4.51 -16.65 -2.53
C VAL A 31 -5.83 -17.07 -3.13
N TYR A 32 -6.48 -18.06 -2.51
CA TYR A 32 -7.73 -18.62 -2.99
C TYR A 32 -8.94 -17.95 -2.33
N PHE A 33 -9.87 -17.49 -3.16
CA PHE A 33 -11.19 -17.00 -2.75
C PHE A 33 -12.25 -17.88 -3.44
N ALA A 34 -13.07 -18.57 -2.66
CA ALA A 34 -14.02 -19.55 -3.17
C ALA A 34 -15.04 -18.91 -4.14
N GLY A 35 -15.21 -19.51 -5.32
CA GLY A 35 -16.16 -19.03 -6.33
C GLY A 35 -15.72 -17.78 -7.11
N SER A 36 -14.52 -17.27 -6.87
CA SER A 36 -13.99 -16.10 -7.58
C SER A 36 -13.65 -16.39 -9.05
N THR A 37 -13.91 -15.42 -9.91
CA THR A 37 -13.49 -15.39 -11.32
C THR A 37 -12.10 -14.77 -11.45
N SER A 38 -11.81 -13.77 -10.62
CA SER A 38 -10.51 -13.10 -10.51
C SER A 38 -10.25 -12.66 -9.06
N SER A 39 -8.97 -12.45 -8.73
CA SER A 39 -8.58 -11.88 -7.44
C SER A 39 -7.34 -11.01 -7.61
N ILE A 40 -7.30 -9.89 -6.88
CA ILE A 40 -6.19 -8.94 -6.90
C ILE A 40 -5.86 -8.59 -5.44
N ALA A 41 -4.67 -8.96 -4.95
CA ALA A 41 -4.24 -8.53 -3.63
C ALA A 41 -3.76 -7.07 -3.69
N ASN A 42 -4.36 -6.23 -2.85
CA ASN A 42 -4.00 -4.80 -2.74
C ASN A 42 -3.12 -4.54 -1.52
N SER A 43 -3.26 -5.34 -0.47
CA SER A 43 -2.52 -5.16 0.78
C SER A 43 -2.17 -6.49 1.42
N VAL A 44 -0.98 -6.54 2.03
CA VAL A 44 -0.55 -7.60 2.93
C VAL A 44 -0.08 -7.03 4.24
N GLU A 45 -0.42 -7.71 5.33
CA GLU A 45 0.04 -7.36 6.67
C GLU A 45 0.31 -8.61 7.48
N ILE A 46 1.18 -8.51 8.48
CA ILE A 46 1.56 -9.63 9.34
C ILE A 46 1.04 -9.33 10.73
N ASP A 47 0.26 -10.26 11.29
CA ASP A 47 -0.25 -10.15 12.65
C ASP A 47 0.83 -10.52 13.70
N PRO A 48 0.60 -10.28 14.99
CA PRO A 48 1.57 -10.62 16.04
C PRO A 48 1.92 -12.12 16.14
N ASN A 49 1.11 -13.01 15.56
CA ASN A 49 1.36 -14.46 15.52
C ASN A 49 2.15 -14.87 14.26
N GLY A 50 2.57 -13.92 13.43
CA GLY A 50 3.29 -14.18 12.19
C GLY A 50 2.42 -14.65 11.02
N ARG A 51 1.09 -14.62 11.16
CA ARG A 51 0.15 -14.96 10.09
C ARG A 51 0.05 -13.81 9.11
N VAL A 52 -0.14 -14.13 7.83
CA VAL A 52 -0.23 -13.13 6.76
C VAL A 52 -1.70 -12.89 6.43
N LEU A 53 -2.14 -11.64 6.55
CA LEU A 53 -3.45 -11.19 6.09
C LEU A 53 -3.34 -10.58 4.70
N VAL A 54 -4.34 -10.85 3.87
CA VAL A 54 -4.39 -10.36 2.48
C VAL A 54 -5.73 -9.69 2.24
N ALA A 55 -5.72 -8.38 1.99
CA ALA A 55 -6.87 -7.63 1.51
C ALA A 55 -6.87 -7.61 -0.02
N ALA A 56 -8.01 -7.92 -0.63
CA ALA A 56 -8.12 -8.11 -2.07
C ALA A 56 -9.41 -7.55 -2.68
N THR A 57 -9.35 -7.21 -3.96
CA THR A 57 -10.52 -7.13 -4.83
C THR A 57 -10.81 -8.52 -5.39
N VAL A 58 -12.01 -9.03 -5.18
CA VAL A 58 -12.42 -10.38 -5.58
C VAL A 58 -13.54 -10.27 -6.61
N GLY A 59 -13.25 -10.62 -7.86
CA GLY A 59 -14.26 -10.68 -8.90
C GLY A 59 -15.15 -11.92 -8.71
N MET A 60 -16.45 -11.71 -8.63
CA MET A 60 -17.48 -12.76 -8.59
C MET A 60 -18.33 -12.70 -9.87
N ARG A 61 -19.26 -13.64 -10.04
CA ARG A 61 -20.19 -13.62 -11.20
C ARG A 61 -21.08 -12.37 -11.23
N ASP A 62 -21.43 -11.85 -10.06
CA ASP A 62 -22.38 -10.75 -9.88
C ASP A 62 -21.69 -9.40 -9.58
N GLY A 63 -20.37 -9.31 -9.81
CA GLY A 63 -19.58 -8.09 -9.60
C GLY A 63 -18.43 -8.27 -8.60
N ASN A 64 -17.71 -7.18 -8.32
CA ASN A 64 -16.58 -7.19 -7.39
C ASN A 64 -17.03 -7.19 -5.93
N CYS A 65 -16.33 -7.95 -5.09
CA CYS A 65 -16.45 -7.97 -3.65
C CYS A 65 -15.10 -7.63 -3.01
N PHE A 66 -15.12 -7.14 -1.77
CA PHE A 66 -13.90 -7.15 -0.98
C PHE A 66 -13.59 -8.58 -0.53
N GLY A 67 -12.30 -8.90 -0.44
CA GLY A 67 -11.79 -10.14 0.11
C GLY A 67 -10.82 -9.88 1.24
N LEU A 68 -10.88 -10.71 2.28
CA LEU A 68 -9.89 -10.80 3.35
C LEU A 68 -9.52 -12.27 3.51
N ALA A 69 -8.27 -12.63 3.24
CA ALA A 69 -7.77 -13.99 3.43
C ALA A 69 -6.68 -14.03 4.52
N ARG A 70 -6.52 -15.19 5.14
CA ARG A 70 -5.42 -15.44 6.09
C ARG A 70 -4.59 -16.64 5.69
N LEU A 71 -3.28 -16.45 5.69
CA LEU A 71 -2.28 -17.49 5.50
C LEU A 71 -1.50 -17.68 6.81
N LEU A 72 -1.00 -18.89 7.02
CA LEU A 72 -0.04 -19.20 8.08
C LEU A 72 1.33 -18.60 7.75
N ALA A 73 2.23 -18.59 8.73
CA ALA A 73 3.58 -18.05 8.58
C ALA A 73 4.41 -18.77 7.50
N ASP A 74 4.05 -20.00 7.13
CA ASP A 74 4.67 -20.79 6.07
C ASP A 74 4.05 -20.55 4.67
N GLY A 75 3.00 -19.73 4.58
CA GLY A 75 2.31 -19.38 3.34
C GLY A 75 1.18 -20.32 2.92
N SER A 76 0.92 -21.38 3.70
CA SER A 76 -0.28 -22.20 3.52
C SER A 76 -1.54 -21.45 3.99
N ALA A 77 -2.71 -21.81 3.45
CA ALA A 77 -3.96 -21.17 3.84
C ALA A 77 -4.36 -21.54 5.27
N ASP A 78 -4.73 -20.56 6.10
CA ASP A 78 -5.30 -20.83 7.43
C ASP A 78 -6.80 -21.13 7.30
N LEU A 79 -7.14 -22.41 7.10
CA LEU A 79 -8.51 -22.84 6.85
C LEU A 79 -9.48 -22.59 8.04
N THR A 80 -8.97 -22.20 9.21
CA THR A 80 -9.79 -21.85 10.38
C THR A 80 -10.36 -20.43 10.32
N PHE A 81 -9.86 -19.59 9.41
CA PHE A 81 -10.31 -18.21 9.25
C PHE A 81 -11.52 -18.09 8.33
N GLY A 82 -12.55 -17.35 8.76
CA GLY A 82 -13.74 -17.10 7.95
C GLY A 82 -14.34 -18.39 7.38
N LEU A 83 -14.63 -18.38 6.08
CA LEU A 83 -15.05 -19.57 5.35
C LEU A 83 -13.86 -20.14 4.57
N ASN A 84 -13.29 -21.24 5.08
CA ASN A 84 -12.18 -21.96 4.46
C ASN A 84 -10.94 -21.08 4.17
N GLY A 85 -10.61 -20.19 5.10
CA GLY A 85 -9.44 -19.32 5.03
C GLY A 85 -9.67 -17.92 4.48
N SER A 86 -10.91 -17.56 4.16
CA SER A 86 -11.24 -16.23 3.64
C SER A 86 -12.63 -15.72 4.02
N VAL A 87 -12.78 -14.41 3.98
CA VAL A 87 -14.03 -13.67 4.04
C VAL A 87 -14.19 -12.96 2.70
N ILE A 88 -15.35 -13.10 2.07
CA ILE A 88 -15.72 -12.36 0.86
C ILE A 88 -16.99 -11.59 1.20
N GLY A 89 -17.03 -10.29 0.92
CA GLY A 89 -18.15 -9.47 1.33
C GLY A 89 -18.30 -8.16 0.56
N GLN A 90 -19.35 -7.44 0.94
CA GLN A 90 -19.69 -6.10 0.46
C GLN A 90 -19.82 -5.18 1.67
N PHE A 91 -19.58 -3.88 1.49
CA PHE A 91 -19.80 -2.89 2.57
C PHE A 91 -21.29 -2.59 2.77
N GLN A 92 -22.07 -2.68 1.69
CA GLN A 92 -23.52 -2.58 1.71
C GLN A 92 -24.07 -3.59 0.72
N ARG A 93 -25.15 -4.28 1.09
CA ARG A 93 -25.75 -5.33 0.27
C ARG A 93 -26.13 -4.81 -1.12
N GLY A 94 -25.85 -5.62 -2.15
CA GLY A 94 -26.23 -5.34 -3.53
C GLY A 94 -25.31 -4.36 -4.26
N HIS A 95 -24.20 -3.96 -3.65
CA HIS A 95 -23.22 -3.06 -4.24
C HIS A 95 -21.87 -3.76 -4.34
N GLU A 96 -21.14 -3.45 -5.39
CA GLU A 96 -19.78 -3.92 -5.54
C GLU A 96 -18.86 -3.28 -4.50
N ALA A 97 -17.76 -3.97 -4.20
CA ALA A 97 -16.77 -3.52 -3.23
C ALA A 97 -15.35 -3.95 -3.63
N MET A 98 -14.38 -3.23 -3.08
CA MET A 98 -12.95 -3.55 -3.15
C MET A 98 -12.34 -3.33 -1.77
N ALA A 99 -11.43 -4.21 -1.33
CA ALA A 99 -10.54 -3.93 -0.20
C ALA A 99 -9.23 -3.33 -0.71
N GLY A 100 -8.90 -2.11 -0.29
CA GLY A 100 -7.62 -1.46 -0.59
C GLY A 100 -6.54 -1.83 0.43
N LYS A 101 -6.86 -1.83 1.72
CA LYS A 101 -5.90 -2.06 2.80
C LYS A 101 -6.50 -2.88 3.94
N VAL A 102 -5.66 -3.68 4.59
CA VAL A 102 -5.94 -4.29 5.90
C VAL A 102 -5.00 -3.67 6.93
N HIS A 103 -5.52 -3.46 8.15
CA HIS A 103 -4.79 -3.01 9.32
C HIS A 103 -5.11 -3.90 10.53
N VAL A 104 -4.09 -4.47 11.18
CA VAL A 104 -4.24 -5.25 12.42
C VAL A 104 -4.25 -4.28 13.60
N LEU A 105 -5.38 -4.19 14.29
CA LEU A 105 -5.53 -3.36 15.47
C LEU A 105 -4.83 -3.97 16.69
N ALA A 106 -4.48 -3.14 17.67
CA ALA A 106 -3.81 -3.57 18.90
C ALA A 106 -4.61 -4.61 19.72
N ASN A 107 -5.94 -4.64 19.56
CA ASN A 107 -6.82 -5.64 20.19
C ASN A 107 -6.95 -6.95 19.37
N GLY A 108 -6.24 -7.08 18.25
CA GLY A 108 -6.30 -8.24 17.35
C GLY A 108 -7.47 -8.22 16.37
N HIS A 109 -8.31 -7.19 16.36
CA HIS A 109 -9.30 -7.00 15.30
C HIS A 109 -8.65 -6.59 13.99
N LEU A 110 -9.33 -6.88 12.89
CA LEU A 110 -8.86 -6.67 11.53
C LEU A 110 -9.71 -5.58 10.89
N LEU A 111 -9.13 -4.41 10.66
CA LEU A 111 -9.78 -3.30 9.98
C LEU A 111 -9.47 -3.38 8.49
N VAL A 112 -10.49 -3.54 7.66
CA VAL A 112 -10.39 -3.49 6.20
C VAL A 112 -10.90 -2.15 5.72
N ALA A 113 -10.09 -1.42 4.97
CA ALA A 113 -10.47 -0.20 4.27
C ALA A 113 -10.48 -0.43 2.76
N GLY A 114 -11.38 0.23 2.06
CA GLY A 114 -11.45 0.16 0.62
C GLY A 114 -12.55 1.02 0.05
N LEU A 115 -13.12 0.58 -1.07
CA LEU A 115 -14.13 1.33 -1.81
C LEU A 115 -15.44 0.55 -1.89
N HIS A 116 -16.52 1.26 -1.62
CA HIS A 116 -17.88 0.89 -1.95
C HIS A 116 -18.25 1.53 -3.29
N TYR A 117 -18.72 0.74 -4.25
CA TYR A 117 -19.15 1.25 -5.54
C TYR A 117 -20.66 1.50 -5.51
N GLU A 118 -21.03 2.78 -5.40
CA GLU A 118 -22.43 3.21 -5.36
C GLU A 118 -23.12 2.96 -6.71
N ASN A 119 -22.37 3.10 -7.81
CA ASN A 119 -22.79 2.77 -9.16
C ASN A 119 -21.56 2.57 -10.08
N ALA A 120 -21.79 2.50 -11.40
CA ALA A 120 -20.73 2.32 -12.39
C ALA A 120 -19.71 3.47 -12.47
N HIS A 121 -19.97 4.62 -11.84
CA HIS A 121 -19.15 5.83 -11.95
C HIS A 121 -18.70 6.41 -10.62
N ARG A 122 -19.36 6.05 -9.51
CA ARG A 122 -19.13 6.67 -8.19
C ARG A 122 -18.68 5.65 -7.16
N THR A 123 -17.68 6.06 -6.39
CA THR A 123 -17.11 5.30 -5.28
C THR A 123 -17.26 6.07 -3.97
N LEU A 124 -17.31 5.36 -2.85
CA LEU A 124 -17.26 5.92 -1.51
C LEU A 124 -16.22 5.14 -0.71
N PRO A 125 -15.41 5.82 0.12
CA PRO A 125 -14.54 5.14 1.06
C PRO A 125 -15.39 4.36 2.08
N ALA A 126 -14.96 3.15 2.39
CA ALA A 126 -15.69 2.25 3.28
C ALA A 126 -14.75 1.38 4.12
N LEU A 127 -15.25 0.97 5.28
CA LEU A 127 -14.54 0.19 6.29
C LEU A 127 -15.36 -1.04 6.69
N ALA A 128 -14.68 -2.12 7.00
CA ALA A 128 -15.25 -3.28 7.65
C ALA A 128 -14.33 -3.74 8.78
N LEU A 129 -14.90 -4.04 9.94
CA LEU A 129 -14.16 -4.50 11.11
C LEU A 129 -14.50 -5.95 11.41
N PHE A 130 -13.47 -6.79 11.49
CA PHE A 130 -13.59 -8.20 11.81
C PHE A 130 -12.84 -8.55 13.09
N ASP A 131 -13.30 -9.58 13.79
CA ASP A 131 -12.54 -10.20 14.86
C ASP A 131 -11.35 -11.01 14.29
N SER A 132 -10.56 -11.61 15.17
CA SER A 132 -9.44 -12.46 14.78
C SER A 132 -9.85 -13.80 14.16
N GLN A 133 -11.13 -14.08 13.93
CA GLN A 133 -11.62 -15.27 13.21
C GLN A 133 -12.35 -14.91 11.91
N GLY A 134 -12.50 -13.63 11.60
CA GLY A 134 -13.14 -13.15 10.38
C GLY A 134 -14.64 -12.92 10.54
N HIS A 135 -15.18 -12.90 11.76
CA HIS A 135 -16.56 -12.51 12.01
C HIS A 135 -16.68 -10.98 12.11
N PRO A 136 -17.72 -10.37 11.51
CA PRO A 136 -17.95 -8.94 11.65
C PRO A 136 -18.12 -8.53 13.11
N VAL A 137 -17.50 -7.41 13.49
CA VAL A 137 -17.66 -6.82 14.82
C VAL A 137 -18.92 -5.95 14.83
N GLU A 138 -20.05 -6.51 15.29
CA GLU A 138 -21.38 -5.94 15.07
C GLU A 138 -21.59 -4.51 15.61
N HIS A 139 -20.85 -4.10 16.63
CA HIS A 139 -20.95 -2.75 17.22
C HIS A 139 -20.19 -1.67 16.46
N PHE A 140 -19.47 -2.02 15.39
CA PHE A 140 -18.78 -1.07 14.52
C PHE A 140 -19.67 -0.70 13.33
N GLY A 141 -19.98 0.59 13.17
CA GLY A 141 -20.86 1.08 12.10
C GLY A 141 -22.21 0.35 12.06
N ASP A 142 -22.62 -0.05 10.86
CA ASP A 142 -23.76 -0.92 10.59
C ASP A 142 -23.30 -2.39 10.51
N ASN A 143 -23.42 -3.12 11.63
CA ASN A 143 -23.13 -4.56 11.72
C ASN A 143 -21.71 -4.93 11.22
N GLY A 144 -20.70 -4.20 11.70
CA GLY A 144 -19.30 -4.39 11.36
C GLY A 144 -18.85 -3.69 10.09
N ARG A 145 -19.67 -2.83 9.49
CA ARG A 145 -19.37 -2.13 8.23
C ARG A 145 -19.72 -0.65 8.31
N CYS A 146 -18.95 0.20 7.64
CA CYS A 146 -19.21 1.62 7.59
C CYS A 146 -18.92 2.15 6.18
N VAL A 147 -19.93 2.74 5.53
CA VAL A 147 -19.74 3.52 4.29
C VAL A 147 -19.65 4.99 4.68
N VAL A 148 -18.53 5.63 4.36
CA VAL A 148 -18.22 6.98 4.83
C VAL A 148 -18.81 8.01 3.88
N ARG A 149 -19.83 8.73 4.36
CA ARG A 149 -20.54 9.77 3.61
C ARG A 149 -20.31 11.12 4.28
N LEU A 150 -19.59 12.01 3.59
CA LEU A 150 -19.35 13.38 4.07
C LEU A 150 -20.45 14.34 3.60
N PRO A 151 -20.71 15.44 4.34
CA PRO A 151 -21.63 16.49 3.93
C PRO A 151 -21.32 17.02 2.53
N GLY A 152 -22.35 17.31 1.74
CA GLY A 152 -22.20 17.82 0.37
C GLY A 152 -21.59 16.82 -0.60
N ASN A 153 -21.70 15.52 -0.31
CA ASN A 153 -21.14 14.43 -1.13
C ASN A 153 -19.61 14.45 -1.27
N LEU A 154 -18.92 15.13 -0.36
CA LEU A 154 -17.47 15.31 -0.44
C LEU A 154 -16.68 14.00 -0.41
N SER A 155 -17.22 12.86 0.01
CA SER A 155 -16.50 11.58 -0.06
C SER A 155 -16.70 10.81 -1.36
N GLN A 156 -17.43 11.34 -2.35
CA GLN A 156 -17.67 10.65 -3.62
C GLN A 156 -16.43 10.69 -4.53
N GLY A 157 -15.82 9.54 -4.77
CA GLY A 157 -14.77 9.38 -5.77
C GLY A 157 -15.30 9.06 -7.16
N MET A 158 -14.38 8.84 -8.09
CA MET A 158 -14.65 8.34 -9.43
C MET A 158 -14.25 6.87 -9.54
N ARG A 159 -15.09 6.06 -10.19
CA ARG A 159 -14.74 4.69 -10.58
C ARG A 159 -14.09 4.71 -11.95
N ASP A 160 -12.91 4.12 -12.08
CA ASP A 160 -12.26 3.94 -13.38
C ASP A 160 -12.24 2.46 -13.76
N LEU A 161 -13.08 2.11 -14.74
CA LEU A 161 -13.22 0.73 -15.23
C LEU A 161 -12.01 0.27 -16.07
N TRP A 162 -11.17 1.20 -16.53
CA TRP A 162 -10.00 0.91 -17.37
C TRP A 162 -8.70 0.82 -16.57
N LEU A 163 -8.65 1.40 -15.38
CA LEU A 163 -7.49 1.24 -14.50
C LEU A 163 -7.50 -0.17 -13.89
N PRO A 164 -6.40 -0.94 -14.03
CA PRO A 164 -6.23 -2.11 -13.19
C PRO A 164 -6.25 -1.68 -11.71
N PRO A 165 -6.88 -2.45 -10.81
CA PRO A 165 -6.82 -2.19 -9.38
C PRO A 165 -5.37 -2.08 -8.89
N GLY A 166 -5.07 -1.05 -8.09
CA GLY A 166 -3.72 -0.78 -7.57
C GLY A 166 -2.90 0.27 -8.32
N VAL A 167 -3.49 0.96 -9.32
CA VAL A 167 -2.89 2.19 -9.85
C VAL A 167 -2.99 3.29 -8.77
N PRO A 168 -1.85 3.86 -8.31
CA PRO A 168 -1.87 4.97 -7.36
C PRO A 168 -2.72 6.11 -7.91
N GLY A 169 -3.57 6.64 -7.05
CA GLY A 169 -4.42 7.75 -7.38
C GLY A 169 -5.91 7.41 -7.35
N ALA A 170 -6.52 7.17 -8.51
CA ALA A 170 -7.97 7.36 -8.71
C ALA A 170 -8.88 6.63 -7.71
N GLU A 171 -8.47 5.41 -7.36
CA GLU A 171 -9.18 4.54 -6.42
C GLU A 171 -8.35 4.27 -5.15
N ALA A 172 -7.43 5.17 -4.80
CA ALA A 172 -6.64 5.03 -3.59
C ALA A 172 -7.51 5.25 -2.33
N CYS A 173 -7.46 4.27 -1.44
CA CYS A 173 -8.02 4.31 -0.11
C CYS A 173 -6.99 3.74 0.86
N ASP A 174 -6.45 4.60 1.72
CA ASP A 174 -5.46 4.24 2.73
C ASP A 174 -6.01 4.50 4.13
N VAL A 175 -5.64 3.68 5.09
CA VAL A 175 -6.11 3.72 6.48
C VAL A 175 -4.94 3.64 7.45
N GLN A 176 -5.05 4.40 8.53
CA GLN A 176 -4.16 4.34 9.70
C GLN A 176 -4.98 4.53 10.97
N VAL A 177 -4.48 4.05 12.10
CA VAL A 177 -5.15 4.20 13.39
C VAL A 177 -4.24 4.96 14.34
N GLN A 178 -4.76 6.04 14.92
CA GLN A 178 -4.05 6.81 15.93
C GLN A 178 -3.96 6.01 17.25
N ALA A 179 -3.03 6.38 18.14
CA ALA A 179 -2.82 5.69 19.42
C ALA A 179 -4.08 5.66 20.31
N ASP A 180 -4.97 6.63 20.13
CA ASP A 180 -6.26 6.70 20.81
C ASP A 180 -7.37 5.88 20.11
N GLY A 181 -7.05 5.05 19.12
CA GLY A 181 -7.97 4.21 18.37
C GLY A 181 -8.84 4.92 17.35
N ARG A 182 -8.71 6.25 17.18
CA ARG A 182 -9.39 6.95 16.08
C ARG A 182 -8.81 6.52 14.75
N ILE A 183 -9.67 6.44 13.74
CA ILE A 183 -9.34 5.90 12.43
C ILE A 183 -9.15 7.08 11.48
N LEU A 184 -7.99 7.16 10.83
CA LEU A 184 -7.70 8.09 9.75
C LEU A 184 -7.86 7.36 8.42
N LEU A 185 -8.50 8.02 7.46
CA LEU A 185 -8.85 7.48 6.16
C LEU A 185 -8.53 8.49 5.07
N LEU A 186 -7.89 8.04 4.00
CA LEU A 186 -7.73 8.82 2.77
C LEU A 186 -8.79 8.45 1.74
N ALA A 187 -9.28 9.47 1.05
CA ALA A 187 -10.13 9.32 -0.13
C ALA A 187 -9.83 10.44 -1.12
N ASN A 188 -10.03 10.18 -2.41
CA ASN A 188 -9.94 11.21 -3.45
C ASN A 188 -11.35 11.53 -3.96
N HIS A 189 -11.80 12.76 -3.72
CA HIS A 189 -13.10 13.24 -4.17
C HIS A 189 -13.01 13.78 -5.60
N HIS A 190 -14.06 13.55 -6.38
CA HIS A 190 -14.17 14.03 -7.75
C HIS A 190 -15.46 14.83 -7.94
N PHE A 191 -15.36 16.15 -8.02
CA PHE A 191 -16.49 17.06 -8.20
C PHE A 191 -17.09 16.92 -9.62
N GLU A 192 -16.39 17.44 -10.63
CA GLU A 192 -16.73 17.42 -12.07
C GLU A 192 -15.44 17.21 -12.90
N LEU A 193 -15.56 17.00 -14.23
CA LEU A 193 -14.56 16.48 -15.20
C LEU A 193 -13.08 16.95 -15.09
N ALA A 194 -12.75 17.97 -14.29
CA ALA A 194 -11.39 18.40 -14.05
C ALA A 194 -11.05 18.81 -12.61
N ASP A 195 -11.97 18.73 -11.62
CA ASP A 195 -11.67 19.10 -10.22
C ASP A 195 -11.71 17.87 -9.29
N HIS A 196 -10.56 17.55 -8.70
CA HIS A 196 -10.37 16.49 -7.73
C HIS A 196 -9.53 16.95 -6.54
N VAL A 197 -9.84 16.41 -5.37
CA VAL A 197 -9.14 16.72 -4.12
C VAL A 197 -8.95 15.48 -3.26
N GLY A 198 -7.77 15.39 -2.67
CA GLY A 198 -7.51 14.49 -1.56
C GLY A 198 -8.21 14.94 -0.28
N LEU A 199 -8.77 13.97 0.43
CA LEU A 199 -9.41 14.15 1.72
C LEU A 199 -8.71 13.30 2.76
N LEU A 200 -8.40 13.93 3.88
CA LEU A 200 -8.02 13.26 5.12
C LEU A 200 -9.23 13.28 6.06
N ILE A 201 -9.80 12.11 6.31
CA ILE A 201 -11.02 11.94 7.11
C ILE A 201 -10.65 11.28 8.42
N ARG A 202 -11.23 11.72 9.53
CA ARG A 202 -11.12 11.02 10.81
C ARG A 202 -12.47 10.50 11.28
N LEU A 203 -12.46 9.24 11.70
CA LEU A 203 -13.60 8.57 12.32
C LEU A 203 -13.27 8.20 13.77
N THR A 204 -14.31 8.04 14.57
CA THR A 204 -14.24 7.45 15.91
C THR A 204 -13.91 5.96 15.82
N ARG A 205 -13.62 5.34 16.97
CA ARG A 205 -13.44 3.88 17.08
C ARG A 205 -14.63 3.07 16.57
N GLN A 206 -15.83 3.67 16.56
CA GLN A 206 -17.06 3.03 16.10
C GLN A 206 -17.40 3.33 14.64
N GLY A 207 -16.54 4.05 13.91
CA GLY A 207 -16.73 4.37 12.50
C GLY A 207 -17.62 5.58 12.25
N GLU A 208 -17.92 6.39 13.26
CA GLU A 208 -18.66 7.65 13.11
C GLU A 208 -17.71 8.80 12.73
N LEU A 209 -18.18 9.82 12.00
CA LEU A 209 -17.36 10.99 11.67
C LEU A 209 -16.95 11.76 12.93
N ASP A 210 -15.65 11.92 13.17
CA ASP A 210 -15.13 12.58 14.37
C ASP A 210 -15.00 14.10 14.17
N THR A 211 -16.06 14.83 14.50
CA THR A 211 -16.12 16.31 14.33
C THR A 211 -15.10 17.10 15.14
N SER A 212 -14.40 16.48 16.11
CA SER A 212 -13.27 17.13 16.80
C SER A 212 -12.05 17.31 15.90
N PHE A 213 -11.96 16.56 14.79
CA PHE A 213 -10.89 16.68 13.80
C PHE A 213 -11.13 17.86 12.87
N ASN A 214 -10.22 18.85 12.87
CA ASN A 214 -10.33 20.07 12.08
C ASN A 214 -11.71 20.77 12.20
N GLY A 215 -12.38 20.60 13.34
CA GLY A 215 -13.73 21.12 13.62
C GLY A 215 -14.89 20.54 12.80
N ARG A 216 -14.63 19.58 11.89
CA ARG A 216 -15.65 19.06 10.95
C ARG A 216 -15.51 17.57 10.58
N GLY A 217 -14.48 16.89 11.08
CA GLY A 217 -14.21 15.48 10.80
C GLY A 217 -13.30 15.19 9.62
N PHE A 218 -12.90 16.21 8.86
CA PHE A 218 -12.04 16.03 7.71
C PHE A 218 -11.28 17.29 7.32
N VAL A 219 -10.25 17.08 6.50
CA VAL A 219 -9.43 18.10 5.87
C VAL A 219 -9.50 17.90 4.36
N ILE A 220 -9.70 19.00 3.62
CA ILE A 220 -9.48 19.05 2.17
C ILE A 220 -8.02 19.42 1.97
N VAL A 221 -7.23 18.48 1.47
CA VAL A 221 -5.79 18.67 1.28
C VAL A 221 -5.59 19.38 -0.04
N ARG A 222 -5.41 20.70 -0.01
CA ARG A 222 -5.26 21.53 -1.21
C ARG A 222 -4.19 22.57 -0.98
N HIS A 223 -3.32 22.75 -1.96
CA HIS A 223 -2.26 23.77 -1.94
C HIS A 223 -2.41 24.66 -3.17
N LEU A 224 -2.38 25.98 -2.98
CA LEU A 224 -2.49 26.98 -4.06
C LEU A 224 -3.68 26.77 -5.02
N LEU A 225 -4.81 26.28 -4.49
CA LEU A 225 -6.03 25.96 -5.26
C LEU A 225 -5.85 24.87 -6.33
N MET A 226 -4.71 24.17 -6.35
CA MET A 226 -4.41 23.10 -7.30
C MET A 226 -5.02 21.78 -6.84
N ASN A 227 -5.38 20.93 -7.80
CA ASN A 227 -5.92 19.61 -7.51
C ASN A 227 -4.86 18.70 -6.92
N SER A 228 -5.24 17.92 -5.92
CA SER A 228 -4.36 16.97 -5.25
C SER A 228 -4.86 15.55 -5.41
N TRP A 229 -3.92 14.63 -5.56
CA TRP A 229 -4.18 13.21 -5.60
C TRP A 229 -3.39 12.47 -4.54
N LEU A 230 -4.04 12.02 -3.48
CA LEU A 230 -3.36 11.37 -2.35
C LEU A 230 -3.29 9.86 -2.53
N SER A 231 -2.21 9.26 -2.07
CA SER A 231 -1.96 7.82 -2.13
C SER A 231 -1.34 7.23 -0.86
N SER A 232 -0.75 8.07 0.02
CA SER A 232 -0.09 7.60 1.24
C SER A 232 -0.58 8.35 2.47
N LEU A 233 -0.93 7.59 3.52
CA LEU A 233 -1.26 8.06 4.86
C LEU A 233 -0.32 7.43 5.89
N MET A 234 0.34 8.27 6.68
CA MET A 234 1.21 7.82 7.77
C MET A 234 0.95 8.63 9.03
N VAL A 235 0.90 7.96 10.18
CA VAL A 235 0.98 8.60 11.51
C VAL A 235 2.42 8.52 11.98
N GLN A 236 3.06 9.67 12.20
CA GLN A 236 4.39 9.76 12.79
C GLN A 236 4.37 9.32 14.25
N ARG A 237 5.53 8.96 14.80
CA ARG A 237 5.64 8.55 16.22
C ARG A 237 5.20 9.59 17.23
N ASP A 238 5.31 10.87 16.88
CA ASP A 238 4.85 11.98 17.71
C ASP A 238 3.34 12.28 17.57
N GLY A 239 2.64 11.47 16.77
CA GLY A 239 1.20 11.59 16.52
C GLY A 239 0.83 12.53 15.37
N ARG A 240 1.78 13.25 14.78
CA ARG A 240 1.53 14.04 13.57
C ARG A 240 1.15 13.14 12.41
N ILE A 241 0.39 13.69 11.48
CA ILE A 241 -0.18 12.96 10.34
C ILE A 241 0.49 13.48 9.08
N MET A 242 1.04 12.56 8.29
CA MET A 242 1.63 12.83 6.98
C MET A 242 0.70 12.28 5.91
N VAL A 243 0.50 13.08 4.86
CA VAL A 243 -0.15 12.64 3.63
C VAL A 243 0.78 12.86 2.44
N GLY A 244 0.73 11.95 1.47
CA GLY A 244 1.57 11.98 0.28
C GLY A 244 0.80 11.65 -0.98
N GLY A 245 1.25 12.20 -2.11
CA GLY A 245 0.62 11.98 -3.39
C GLY A 245 1.23 12.82 -4.51
N SER A 246 0.38 13.38 -5.36
CA SER A 246 0.73 14.37 -6.38
C SER A 246 -0.20 15.59 -6.35
N ILE A 247 0.21 16.66 -7.02
CA ILE A 247 -0.55 17.91 -7.19
C ILE A 247 -0.41 18.40 -8.64
N ASN A 248 -1.48 18.91 -9.26
CA ASN A 248 -1.53 19.17 -10.71
C ASN A 248 -1.14 20.60 -11.14
N PHE A 249 -0.73 20.71 -12.41
CA PHE A 249 -0.40 21.93 -13.18
C PHE A 249 0.92 22.64 -12.81
N PRO A 250 2.09 22.03 -13.06
CA PRO A 250 2.37 20.67 -13.58
C PRO A 250 2.20 19.59 -12.49
N GLU A 251 2.18 18.30 -12.86
CA GLU A 251 2.13 17.22 -11.86
C GLU A 251 3.43 17.23 -11.04
N GLU A 252 3.35 17.51 -9.75
CA GLU A 252 4.47 17.48 -8.80
C GLU A 252 4.17 16.51 -7.66
N GLY A 253 5.21 15.93 -7.06
CA GLY A 253 5.06 15.13 -5.85
C GLY A 253 4.62 16.03 -4.71
N LEU A 254 3.68 15.57 -3.89
CA LEU A 254 3.10 16.34 -2.78
C LEU A 254 3.35 15.62 -1.46
N LEU A 255 3.82 16.37 -0.45
CA LEU A 255 3.76 15.99 0.97
C LEU A 255 3.06 17.11 1.74
N ALA A 256 2.23 16.74 2.71
CA ALA A 256 1.66 17.68 3.67
C ALA A 256 1.64 17.08 5.07
N ARG A 257 1.80 17.92 6.09
CA ARG A 257 1.78 17.49 7.49
C ARG A 257 0.70 18.20 8.29
N TYR A 258 0.04 17.43 9.15
CA TYR A 258 -1.01 17.88 10.04
C TYR A 258 -0.70 17.48 11.48
N HIS A 259 -1.17 18.28 12.42
CA HIS A 259 -1.24 17.92 13.83
C HIS A 259 -2.23 16.76 14.05
N PRO A 260 -2.15 16.06 15.20
CA PRO A 260 -3.06 14.95 15.51
C PRO A 260 -4.55 15.34 15.46
N ASP A 261 -4.88 16.62 15.62
CA ASP A 261 -6.24 17.17 15.58
C ASP A 261 -6.69 17.61 14.17
N GLY A 262 -5.83 17.46 13.16
CA GLY A 262 -6.15 17.78 11.76
C GLY A 262 -5.86 19.22 11.34
N ARG A 263 -5.32 20.06 12.24
CA ARG A 263 -4.80 21.38 11.84
C ARG A 263 -3.51 21.19 11.05
N LEU A 264 -3.32 22.00 10.01
CA LEU A 264 -2.08 22.00 9.22
C LEU A 264 -0.89 22.38 10.11
N ASP A 265 0.22 21.64 10.00
CA ASP A 265 1.47 21.96 10.69
C ASP A 265 2.30 22.91 9.79
N ASP A 266 2.15 24.21 10.02
CA ASP A 266 2.81 25.28 9.25
C ASP A 266 4.35 25.28 9.37
N THR A 267 4.91 24.53 10.32
CA THR A 267 6.36 24.39 10.51
C THR A 267 7.00 23.37 9.57
N PHE A 268 6.19 22.58 8.86
CA PHE A 268 6.67 21.62 7.87
C PHE A 268 6.89 22.29 6.51
N ALA A 269 8.11 22.17 5.98
CA ALA A 269 8.51 22.70 4.68
C ALA A 269 8.10 24.18 4.50
N VAL A 270 7.19 24.48 3.57
CA VAL A 270 6.66 25.83 3.34
C VAL A 270 5.16 25.79 3.59
N ASP A 271 4.72 26.48 4.65
CA ASP A 271 3.31 26.58 5.06
C ASP A 271 2.62 25.21 5.19
N GLY A 272 3.34 24.20 5.68
CA GLY A 272 2.83 22.83 5.88
C GLY A 272 2.85 21.91 4.66
N PHE A 273 3.32 22.42 3.51
CA PHE A 273 3.38 21.68 2.25
C PHE A 273 4.80 21.60 1.68
N MET A 274 5.07 20.50 1.00
CA MET A 274 6.23 20.32 0.14
C MET A 274 5.78 19.82 -1.22
N THR A 275 6.17 20.53 -2.28
CA THR A 275 6.04 20.03 -3.65
C THR A 275 7.42 19.83 -4.27
N PHE A 276 7.56 18.86 -5.17
CA PHE A 276 8.83 18.60 -5.84
C PHE A 276 8.68 17.87 -7.18
N ARG A 277 9.71 18.04 -8.02
CA ARG A 277 9.89 17.33 -9.29
C ARG A 277 11.15 16.47 -9.23
N ALA A 278 11.22 15.46 -10.10
CA ALA A 278 12.39 14.57 -10.19
C ALA A 278 13.02 14.67 -11.58
N GLU A 279 14.24 15.21 -11.68
CA GLU A 279 14.89 15.49 -12.99
C GLU A 279 13.98 16.30 -13.94
N GLU A 280 13.32 17.34 -13.43
CA GLU A 280 12.32 18.14 -14.17
C GLU A 280 11.08 17.36 -14.63
N ARG A 281 10.91 16.11 -14.20
CA ARG A 281 9.70 15.30 -14.46
C ARG A 281 8.70 15.46 -13.33
N GLY A 282 7.43 15.18 -13.63
CA GLY A 282 6.44 15.08 -12.58
C GLY A 282 6.71 13.91 -11.65
N ALA A 283 6.12 13.95 -10.46
CA ALA A 283 6.34 12.93 -9.43
C ALA A 283 5.03 12.55 -8.73
N GLN A 284 4.95 11.28 -8.35
CA GLN A 284 3.88 10.71 -7.54
C GLN A 284 4.51 10.05 -6.31
N VAL A 285 4.07 10.42 -5.12
CA VAL A 285 4.42 9.70 -3.89
C VAL A 285 3.39 8.61 -3.63
N SER A 286 3.84 7.35 -3.61
CA SER A 286 3.03 6.18 -3.29
C SER A 286 3.14 5.77 -1.83
N GLN A 287 4.29 6.00 -1.18
CA GLN A 287 4.52 5.64 0.21
C GLN A 287 5.48 6.60 0.92
N ILE A 288 5.15 7.00 2.15
CA ILE A 288 6.04 7.74 3.08
C ILE A 288 6.47 6.80 4.21
N ILE A 289 7.76 6.83 4.55
CA ILE A 289 8.37 6.02 5.61
C ILE A 289 9.14 6.92 6.57
N GLU A 290 8.77 6.90 7.86
CA GLU A 290 9.53 7.56 8.92
C GLU A 290 10.71 6.68 9.41
N GLN A 291 11.89 7.26 9.49
CA GLN A 291 13.11 6.67 10.06
C GLN A 291 13.18 6.90 11.58
N ASP A 292 14.11 6.23 12.28
CA ASP A 292 14.25 6.37 13.74
C ASP A 292 14.69 7.78 14.17
N ASN A 293 15.41 8.49 13.32
CA ASN A 293 15.83 9.87 13.56
C ASN A 293 14.74 10.90 13.21
N GLY A 294 13.55 10.46 12.78
CA GLY A 294 12.46 11.34 12.35
C GLY A 294 12.57 11.85 10.91
N ASP A 295 13.62 11.51 10.17
CA ASP A 295 13.66 11.75 8.72
C ASP A 295 12.61 10.92 8.00
N LEU A 296 12.23 11.36 6.81
CA LEU A 296 11.25 10.70 5.96
C LEU A 296 11.93 10.22 4.68
N GLN A 297 11.58 9.02 4.25
CA GLN A 297 11.88 8.48 2.92
C GLN A 297 10.57 8.30 2.16
N CYS A 298 10.48 8.87 0.96
CA CYS A 298 9.31 8.85 0.10
C CYS A 298 9.60 7.98 -1.12
N PHE A 299 8.66 7.12 -1.48
CA PHE A 299 8.77 6.21 -2.61
C PHE A 299 7.60 6.39 -3.55
N GLY A 300 7.83 6.23 -4.84
CA GLY A 300 6.78 6.24 -5.84
C GLY A 300 7.33 6.20 -7.26
N SER A 301 6.88 7.13 -8.10
CA SER A 301 7.30 7.20 -9.50
C SER A 301 7.48 8.63 -10.01
N SER A 302 8.27 8.77 -11.06
CA SER A 302 8.23 9.94 -11.94
C SER A 302 7.16 9.79 -13.01
N ARG A 303 6.87 10.86 -13.75
CA ARG A 303 5.96 10.90 -14.90
C ARG A 303 6.70 11.20 -16.19
N ASP A 304 6.35 10.48 -17.26
CA ASP A 304 6.82 10.69 -18.64
C ASP A 304 8.35 10.87 -18.83
N PRO A 305 9.13 9.77 -18.83
CA PRO A 305 8.73 8.37 -18.56
C PRO A 305 8.62 8.06 -17.07
N MET A 306 7.87 7.00 -16.75
CA MET A 306 7.75 6.51 -15.38
C MET A 306 8.98 5.71 -14.96
N HIS A 307 9.71 6.21 -13.97
CA HIS A 307 10.76 5.48 -13.27
C HIS A 307 10.49 5.44 -11.77
N CYS A 308 10.98 4.39 -11.10
CA CYS A 308 10.97 4.25 -9.65
C CYS A 308 11.63 5.47 -8.99
N LEU A 309 10.93 6.11 -8.05
CA LEU A 309 11.39 7.31 -7.36
C LEU A 309 11.64 7.02 -5.88
N ALA A 310 12.79 7.45 -5.37
CA ALA A 310 13.08 7.52 -3.93
C ALA A 310 13.54 8.94 -3.57
N PHE A 311 13.05 9.48 -2.46
CA PHE A 311 13.41 10.82 -2.02
C PHE A 311 13.50 10.90 -0.50
N LYS A 312 14.61 11.45 0.01
CA LYS A 312 14.83 11.61 1.45
C LYS A 312 14.70 13.08 1.84
N VAL A 313 13.89 13.32 2.86
CA VAL A 313 13.69 14.64 3.46
C VAL A 313 13.85 14.54 4.97
N HIS A 314 14.27 15.62 5.60
CA HIS A 314 14.31 15.69 7.05
C HIS A 314 12.91 15.71 7.64
N GLY A 315 12.81 15.44 8.94
CA GLY A 315 11.55 15.55 9.68
C GLY A 315 10.92 16.94 9.65
N ASN A 316 11.61 17.99 9.18
CA ASN A 316 11.02 19.33 8.96
C ASN A 316 10.58 19.58 7.51
N GLY A 317 10.67 18.58 6.62
CA GLY A 317 10.29 18.69 5.21
C GLY A 317 11.35 19.29 4.30
N ARG A 318 12.54 19.66 4.81
CA ARG A 318 13.65 20.09 3.94
C ARG A 318 14.31 18.88 3.27
N PRO A 319 14.68 18.96 1.97
CA PRO A 319 15.45 17.90 1.33
C PRO A 319 16.77 17.62 2.06
N ASP A 320 17.14 16.34 2.19
CA ASP A 320 18.42 15.97 2.80
C ASP A 320 19.56 16.09 1.78
N THR A 321 20.39 17.13 1.92
CA THR A 321 21.50 17.40 1.00
C THR A 321 22.61 16.34 1.03
N HIS A 322 22.66 15.49 2.05
CA HIS A 322 23.62 14.37 2.11
C HIS A 322 23.15 13.14 1.34
N CYS A 323 21.87 13.09 0.95
CA CYS A 323 21.30 12.04 0.14
C CYS A 323 21.01 12.58 -1.27
N ASN A 324 21.77 12.10 -2.27
CA ASN A 324 21.58 12.49 -3.67
C ASN A 324 21.53 14.02 -3.87
N SER A 325 22.36 14.76 -3.13
CA SER A 325 22.41 16.24 -3.14
C SER A 325 21.08 16.93 -2.83
N GLY A 326 20.16 16.27 -2.11
CA GLY A 326 18.83 16.81 -1.82
C GLY A 326 17.84 16.68 -2.98
N HIS A 327 18.15 15.89 -4.01
CA HIS A 327 17.26 15.64 -5.14
C HIS A 327 16.63 14.25 -5.05
N PRO A 328 15.39 14.06 -5.55
CA PRO A 328 14.83 12.73 -5.75
C PRO A 328 15.73 11.87 -6.64
N GLN A 329 15.95 10.62 -6.23
CA GLN A 329 16.65 9.62 -7.02
C GLN A 329 15.66 8.89 -7.92
N LEU A 330 15.96 8.81 -9.22
CA LEU A 330 15.24 7.99 -10.17
C LEU A 330 16.02 6.72 -10.50
N LEU A 331 15.42 5.57 -10.25
CA LEU A 331 15.97 4.26 -10.58
C LEU A 331 15.26 3.70 -11.82
N LYS A 332 16.06 3.40 -12.85
CA LYS A 332 15.60 2.77 -14.09
C LYS A 332 15.82 1.27 -14.01
N ILE A 333 14.75 0.48 -14.06
CA ILE A 333 14.83 -0.99 -14.03
C ILE A 333 14.29 -1.55 -15.34
N GLY A 334 15.17 -2.13 -16.15
CA GLY A 334 14.81 -2.67 -17.46
C GLY A 334 14.65 -1.61 -18.55
N ARG A 335 13.95 -1.98 -19.63
CA ARG A 335 13.71 -1.11 -20.81
C ARG A 335 12.35 -0.42 -20.79
N SER A 336 11.41 -0.94 -20.01
CA SER A 336 10.06 -0.38 -19.86
C SER A 336 10.02 0.58 -18.68
N GLY A 337 8.90 1.27 -18.46
CA GLY A 337 8.74 2.08 -17.27
C GLY A 337 8.78 1.24 -15.99
N CYS A 338 8.95 1.86 -14.84
CA CYS A 338 8.87 1.18 -13.54
C CYS A 338 8.35 2.13 -12.47
N GLN A 339 7.80 1.57 -11.40
CA GLN A 339 7.31 2.33 -10.26
C GLN A 339 7.45 1.57 -8.95
N TRP A 340 7.57 2.31 -7.85
CA TRP A 340 7.31 1.79 -6.51
C TRP A 340 5.83 2.02 -6.14
N THR A 341 5.19 0.98 -5.64
CA THR A 341 3.79 1.00 -5.18
C THR A 341 3.70 1.02 -3.67
N ALA A 342 4.63 0.35 -2.98
CA ALA A 342 4.69 0.30 -1.53
C ALA A 342 6.13 0.23 -1.02
N ALA A 343 6.30 0.59 0.24
CA ALA A 343 7.55 0.42 0.96
C ALA A 343 7.29 0.08 2.43
N ARG A 344 8.27 -0.54 3.09
CA ARG A 344 8.23 -0.90 4.50
C ARG A 344 9.62 -0.76 5.12
N ARG A 345 9.69 -0.09 6.28
CA ARG A 345 10.90 -0.07 7.10
C ARG A 345 11.11 -1.41 7.80
N LEU A 346 12.34 -1.89 7.80
CA LEU A 346 12.80 -3.10 8.47
C LEU A 346 13.27 -2.75 9.90
N SER A 347 13.50 -3.78 10.71
CA SER A 347 13.92 -3.64 12.12
C SER A 347 15.29 -3.00 12.30
N ASP A 348 16.14 -3.05 11.27
CA ASP A 348 17.48 -2.44 11.23
C ASP A 348 17.50 -1.03 10.62
N GLY A 349 16.33 -0.45 10.34
CA GLY A 349 16.17 0.87 9.75
C GLY A 349 16.26 0.92 8.22
N ARG A 350 16.70 -0.16 7.55
CA ARG A 350 16.63 -0.26 6.09
C ARG A 350 15.18 -0.22 5.62
N VAL A 351 14.96 0.09 4.35
CA VAL A 351 13.63 0.10 3.74
C VAL A 351 13.59 -0.86 2.58
N MET A 352 12.56 -1.70 2.54
CA MET A 352 12.23 -2.51 1.37
C MET A 352 11.15 -1.79 0.58
N ALA A 353 11.43 -1.42 -0.68
CA ALA A 353 10.48 -0.88 -1.62
C ALA A 353 10.07 -1.96 -2.63
N VAL A 354 8.79 -2.01 -2.99
CA VAL A 354 8.25 -2.97 -3.96
C VAL A 354 7.39 -2.28 -5.00
N GLY A 355 7.25 -2.91 -6.17
CA GLY A 355 6.45 -2.38 -7.25
C GLY A 355 6.54 -3.24 -8.51
N ALA A 356 6.54 -2.60 -9.67
CA ALA A 356 6.50 -3.32 -10.94
C ALA A 356 7.21 -2.56 -12.07
N THR A 357 7.69 -3.30 -13.07
CA THR A 357 7.89 -2.76 -14.41
C THR A 357 6.52 -2.55 -15.07
N ILE A 358 6.39 -1.53 -15.91
CA ILE A 358 5.14 -1.13 -16.57
C ILE A 358 5.39 -0.93 -18.07
N GLY A 359 4.41 -1.25 -18.91
CA GLY A 359 4.45 -0.98 -20.36
C GLY A 359 4.59 -2.21 -21.25
N GLY A 360 3.58 -3.08 -21.27
CA GLY A 360 3.47 -4.24 -22.17
C GLY A 360 3.05 -5.52 -21.44
N VAL A 361 3.09 -6.68 -22.11
CA VAL A 361 2.78 -8.01 -21.53
C VAL A 361 3.87 -8.57 -20.58
N GLU A 362 4.80 -7.72 -20.12
CA GLU A 362 5.99 -8.13 -19.34
C GLU A 362 6.22 -7.26 -18.08
N ALA A 363 5.15 -6.87 -17.39
CA ALA A 363 5.30 -6.34 -16.03
C ALA A 363 5.78 -7.46 -15.11
N ASP A 364 6.85 -7.21 -14.34
CA ASP A 364 7.40 -8.15 -13.37
C ASP A 364 7.43 -7.50 -11.98
N PHE A 365 7.38 -8.32 -10.93
CA PHE A 365 7.55 -7.84 -9.55
C PHE A 365 8.94 -7.22 -9.38
N LEU A 366 8.98 -6.05 -8.74
CA LEU A 366 10.22 -5.37 -8.38
C LEU A 366 10.36 -5.28 -6.87
N LEU A 367 11.59 -5.45 -6.39
CA LEU A 367 11.98 -5.19 -5.01
C LEU A 367 13.30 -4.42 -5.01
N ALA A 368 13.48 -3.47 -4.11
CA ALA A 368 14.78 -2.83 -3.86
C ALA A 368 14.95 -2.53 -2.38
N ARG A 369 16.18 -2.65 -1.89
CA ARG A 369 16.53 -2.31 -0.50
C ARG A 369 17.28 -0.99 -0.45
N TYR A 370 16.88 -0.12 0.47
CA TYR A 370 17.49 1.18 0.72
C TYR A 370 18.04 1.24 2.15
N LEU A 371 19.16 1.93 2.31
CA LEU A 371 19.77 2.23 3.60
C LEU A 371 18.93 3.28 4.37
N PRO A 372 19.08 3.39 5.70
CA PRO A 372 18.45 4.47 6.49
C PRO A 372 18.81 5.88 5.98
N GLY A 373 20.01 6.00 5.37
CA GLY A 373 20.50 7.21 4.71
C GLY A 373 19.84 7.54 3.38
N GLY A 374 18.95 6.68 2.85
CA GLY A 374 18.19 6.89 1.62
C GLY A 374 18.88 6.41 0.34
N GLN A 375 20.14 5.96 0.40
CA GLN A 375 20.83 5.35 -0.74
C GLN A 375 20.38 3.90 -0.94
N LEU A 376 20.45 3.40 -2.18
CA LEU A 376 20.32 1.96 -2.47
C LEU A 376 21.34 1.15 -1.66
N ASP A 377 20.95 -0.02 -1.16
CA ASP A 377 21.78 -0.90 -0.34
C ASP A 377 22.60 -1.88 -1.21
N PRO A 378 23.95 -1.70 -1.31
CA PRO A 378 24.81 -2.60 -2.07
C PRO A 378 24.90 -4.01 -1.48
N GLY A 379 24.48 -4.20 -0.23
CA GLY A 379 24.41 -5.52 0.40
C GLY A 379 23.22 -6.37 -0.02
N PHE A 380 22.34 -5.87 -0.90
CA PHE A 380 21.15 -6.59 -1.39
C PHE A 380 21.34 -7.09 -2.82
N ALA A 381 20.82 -8.29 -3.13
CA ALA A 381 20.83 -8.86 -4.48
C ALA A 381 22.23 -8.88 -5.12
N GLU A 382 23.23 -9.36 -4.36
CA GLU A 382 24.64 -9.46 -4.79
C GLU A 382 25.23 -8.15 -5.36
N GLY A 383 24.82 -6.99 -4.83
CA GLY A 383 25.30 -5.68 -5.29
C GLY A 383 24.38 -5.00 -6.30
N THR A 384 23.39 -5.71 -6.84
CA THR A 384 22.40 -5.12 -7.76
C THR A 384 21.47 -4.14 -7.05
N CYS A 385 21.30 -4.27 -5.72
CA CYS A 385 20.42 -3.47 -4.87
C CYS A 385 18.90 -3.64 -5.12
N TRP A 386 18.52 -4.34 -6.20
CA TRP A 386 17.14 -4.63 -6.55
C TRP A 386 17.00 -6.01 -7.20
N VAL A 387 15.78 -6.54 -7.20
CA VAL A 387 15.40 -7.83 -7.77
C VAL A 387 14.20 -7.63 -8.69
N ARG A 388 14.20 -8.35 -9.81
CA ARG A 388 13.06 -8.50 -10.73
C ARG A 388 12.62 -9.95 -10.73
N THR A 389 11.35 -10.21 -10.44
CA THR A 389 10.80 -11.57 -10.38
C THR A 389 9.60 -11.69 -11.30
N ARG A 390 9.69 -12.62 -12.25
CA ARG A 390 8.57 -13.03 -13.10
C ARG A 390 7.85 -14.20 -12.45
N LEU A 391 6.57 -14.02 -12.13
CA LEU A 391 5.72 -15.02 -11.50
C LEU A 391 4.94 -15.82 -12.55
N GLY A 392 4.48 -15.13 -13.60
CA GLY A 392 3.60 -15.69 -14.61
C GLY A 392 4.05 -15.39 -16.05
N ARG A 393 3.12 -15.64 -16.99
CA ARG A 393 3.35 -15.39 -18.41
C ARG A 393 3.09 -13.95 -18.81
N SER A 394 2.24 -13.24 -18.07
CA SER A 394 1.86 -11.86 -18.33
C SER A 394 2.16 -10.97 -17.12
N LEU A 395 1.40 -9.89 -16.96
CA LEU A 395 1.58 -8.83 -15.98
C LEU A 395 1.63 -9.36 -14.53
N ASP A 396 2.73 -9.07 -13.84
CA ASP A 396 2.90 -9.26 -12.41
C ASP A 396 3.12 -7.90 -11.75
N THR A 397 2.32 -7.55 -10.74
CA THR A 397 2.45 -6.30 -9.98
C THR A 397 2.45 -6.54 -8.48
N ALA A 398 3.52 -6.11 -7.80
CA ALA A 398 3.55 -6.02 -6.35
C ALA A 398 2.81 -4.76 -5.90
N THR A 399 1.93 -4.89 -4.91
CA THR A 399 1.08 -3.80 -4.39
C THR A 399 1.37 -3.48 -2.93
N SER A 400 1.93 -4.43 -2.18
CA SER A 400 2.18 -4.28 -0.76
C SER A 400 3.34 -5.13 -0.27
N VAL A 401 3.99 -4.66 0.79
CA VAL A 401 5.11 -5.35 1.44
C VAL A 401 4.96 -5.30 2.96
N ALA A 402 5.23 -6.43 3.60
CA ALA A 402 5.32 -6.59 5.05
C ALA A 402 6.62 -7.34 5.40
N ALA A 403 7.11 -7.14 6.62
CA ALA A 403 8.32 -7.81 7.11
C ALA A 403 7.97 -8.71 8.30
N GLN A 404 8.42 -9.96 8.25
CA GLN A 404 8.33 -10.90 9.37
C GLN A 404 9.41 -10.58 10.41
N ALA A 405 9.18 -10.99 11.66
CA ALA A 405 10.09 -10.74 12.78
C ALA A 405 11.49 -11.37 12.59
N ASP A 406 11.58 -12.41 11.78
CA ASP A 406 12.82 -13.09 11.39
C ASP A 406 13.57 -12.40 10.25
N GLY A 407 13.09 -11.24 9.79
CA GLY A 407 13.68 -10.46 8.71
C GLY A 407 13.23 -10.86 7.31
N ARG A 408 12.41 -11.91 7.14
CA ARG A 408 11.89 -12.28 5.82
C ARG A 408 10.87 -11.26 5.31
N ILE A 409 10.83 -11.08 4.01
CA ILE A 409 10.00 -10.06 3.35
C ILE A 409 8.83 -10.76 2.65
N VAL A 410 7.62 -10.41 3.03
CA VAL A 410 6.38 -10.91 2.42
C VAL A 410 5.82 -9.82 1.51
N VAL A 411 5.66 -10.14 0.23
CA VAL A 411 5.17 -9.23 -0.80
C VAL A 411 3.85 -9.76 -1.36
N GLY A 412 2.83 -8.91 -1.34
CA GLY A 412 1.53 -9.18 -1.94
C GLY A 412 1.37 -8.46 -3.26
N GLY A 413 0.56 -9.06 -4.14
CA GLY A 413 0.23 -8.46 -5.42
C GLY A 413 -0.65 -9.35 -6.26
N TYR A 414 -0.58 -9.17 -7.57
CA TYR A 414 -1.34 -9.98 -8.52
C TYR A 414 -0.52 -10.36 -9.74
N SER A 415 -0.90 -11.50 -10.32
CA SER A 415 -0.36 -12.02 -11.58
C SER A 415 -1.51 -12.23 -12.56
N LEU A 416 -1.28 -11.93 -13.83
CA LEU A 416 -2.23 -12.17 -14.92
C LEU A 416 -1.85 -13.46 -15.67
N ASP A 417 -2.70 -14.48 -15.60
CA ASP A 417 -2.60 -15.69 -16.43
C ASP A 417 -4.01 -16.14 -16.82
N GLY A 418 -4.51 -15.61 -17.94
CA GLY A 418 -5.91 -15.70 -18.37
C GLY A 418 -6.86 -14.81 -17.55
N ASN A 419 -6.73 -14.82 -16.22
CA ASN A 419 -7.44 -13.94 -15.29
C ASN A 419 -6.47 -13.43 -14.21
N TYR A 420 -6.79 -12.31 -13.56
CA TYR A 420 -6.01 -11.83 -12.41
C TYR A 420 -6.10 -12.80 -11.23
N LYS A 421 -4.95 -13.11 -10.64
CA LYS A 421 -4.81 -13.96 -9.45
C LYS A 421 -4.01 -13.22 -8.38
N ALA A 422 -4.58 -13.15 -7.18
CA ALA A 422 -3.90 -12.66 -5.99
C ALA A 422 -2.77 -13.63 -5.62
N VAL A 423 -1.58 -13.08 -5.40
CA VAL A 423 -0.37 -13.85 -5.08
C VAL A 423 0.34 -13.24 -3.88
N VAL A 424 1.00 -14.10 -3.11
CA VAL A 424 1.91 -13.72 -2.03
C VAL A 424 3.24 -14.42 -2.28
N VAL A 425 4.31 -13.66 -2.18
CA VAL A 425 5.68 -14.11 -2.45
C VAL A 425 6.54 -13.76 -1.24
N ARG A 426 7.44 -14.65 -0.85
CA ARG A 426 8.38 -14.40 0.25
C ARG A 426 9.82 -14.40 -0.24
N TYR A 427 10.58 -13.41 0.22
CA TYR A 427 11.98 -13.21 -0.08
C TYR A 427 12.83 -13.24 1.19
N LEU A 428 14.09 -13.62 1.04
CA LEU A 428 15.11 -13.46 2.06
C LEU A 428 15.49 -11.97 2.19
N GLY A 429 15.55 -11.49 3.43
CA GLY A 429 15.61 -10.06 3.75
C GLY A 429 16.95 -9.38 3.68
#